data_AF-A0A6V7R1X9-F1
#
_entry.id   AF-A0A6V7R1X9-F1
#
_cell.length_a   1.000
_cell.length_b   1.000
_cell.length_c   1.000
_cell.angle_alpha   90.00
_cell.angle_beta   90.00
_cell.angle_gamma   90.00
#
_symmetry.space_group_name_H-M   'P 1'
#
loop_
_entity.id
_entity.type
_entity.pdbx_description
1 polymer ?
#
loop_
_entity_poly.entity_id
_entity_poly.type
_entity_poly.pdbx_seq_one_letter_code
_entity_poly.pdbx_strand_id
1 'polypeptide(L)'
;MSRSVILILSLYISILIMIIADFFPGTSWIVQFGPMVLVWIVIGLIYIFAKDDPEEEIDKNERKRSRRYLLSSIVIIWLVTISLNIFVGEPAGDLFNIYKAEFWFLLVALPLLSQFNFKKSTDGV
;
A
#
# COMPACT_ATOMS: atom_id res chain seq x y z
N MET A 1 -15.11 -10.60 5.73
CA MET A 1 -13.95 -9.69 5.61
C MET A 1 -14.45 -8.48 4.86
N SER A 2 -14.44 -7.28 5.45
CA SER A 2 -15.10 -6.13 4.83
C SER A 2 -14.39 -5.70 3.54
N ARG A 3 -15.14 -5.13 2.59
CA ARG A 3 -14.64 -4.70 1.27
C ARG A 3 -13.40 -3.79 1.40
N SER A 4 -13.40 -2.93 2.42
CA SER A 4 -12.28 -2.04 2.76
C SER A 4 -11.00 -2.79 3.11
N VAL A 5 -11.08 -3.89 3.84
CA VAL A 5 -9.90 -4.71 4.19
C VAL A 5 -9.31 -5.39 2.95
N ILE A 6 -10.15 -5.86 2.02
CA ILE A 6 -9.70 -6.46 0.75
C ILE A 6 -8.97 -5.43 -0.11
N LEU A 7 -9.51 -4.21 -0.22
CA LEU A 7 -8.88 -3.12 -0.97
C LEU A 7 -7.54 -2.70 -0.34
N ILE A 8 -7.47 -2.58 0.98
CA ILE A 8 -6.22 -2.24 1.70
C ILE A 8 -5.17 -3.33 1.50
N LEU A 9 -5.56 -4.61 1.59
CA LEU A 9 -4.66 -5.74 1.39
C LEU A 9 -4.12 -5.78 -0.04
N SER A 10 -4.97 -5.50 -1.03
CA SER A 10 -4.57 -5.43 -2.43
C SER A 10 -3.59 -4.29 -2.72
N LEU A 11 -3.90 -3.10 -2.21
CA LEU A 11 -3.02 -1.94 -2.32
C LEU A 11 -1.65 -2.27 -1.72
N TYR A 12 -1.64 -2.92 -0.57
CA TYR A 12 -0.42 -3.34 0.10
C TYR A 12 0.41 -4.33 -0.74
N ILE A 13 -0.22 -5.38 -1.27
CA ILE A 13 0.44 -6.35 -2.16
C ILE A 13 1.00 -5.66 -3.41
N SER A 14 0.23 -4.74 -3.99
CA SER A 14 0.61 -3.97 -5.15
C SER A 14 1.87 -3.13 -4.90
N ILE A 15 1.93 -2.43 -3.76
CA ILE A 15 3.11 -1.63 -3.38
C ILE A 15 4.33 -2.53 -3.16
N LEU A 16 4.17 -3.69 -2.50
CA LEU A 16 5.28 -4.63 -2.31
C LEU A 16 5.85 -5.14 -3.64
N ILE A 17 4.98 -5.49 -4.59
CA ILE A 17 5.41 -5.94 -5.91
C ILE A 17 6.18 -4.84 -6.63
N MET A 18 5.71 -3.59 -6.56
CA MET A 18 6.39 -2.44 -7.15
C MET A 18 7.80 -2.23 -6.57
N ILE A 19 7.94 -2.33 -5.24
CA ILE A 19 9.25 -2.25 -4.57
C ILE A 19 10.15 -3.38 -5.06
N ILE A 20 9.67 -4.63 -5.00
CA ILE A 20 10.47 -5.80 -5.42
C ILE A 20 10.90 -5.67 -6.89
N ALA A 21 10.01 -5.22 -7.78
CA ALA A 21 10.34 -5.04 -9.19
C ALA A 21 11.50 -4.05 -9.40
N ASP A 22 11.57 -2.98 -8.60
CA ASP A 22 12.63 -1.98 -8.66
C ASP A 22 14.02 -2.54 -8.25
N PHE A 23 14.07 -3.54 -7.36
CA PHE A 23 15.31 -4.24 -7.00
C PHE A 23 15.73 -5.31 -8.02
N PHE A 24 14.81 -5.75 -8.88
CA PHE A 24 15.05 -6.88 -9.79
C PHE A 24 14.75 -6.55 -11.26
N PRO A 25 15.25 -5.43 -11.84
CA PRO A 25 14.83 -4.92 -13.15
C PRO A 25 15.03 -5.90 -14.32
N GLY A 26 15.92 -6.89 -14.18
CA GLY A 26 16.19 -7.90 -15.20
C GLY A 26 15.21 -9.10 -15.21
N THR A 27 14.25 -9.15 -14.29
CA THR A 27 13.29 -10.27 -14.22
C THR A 27 12.14 -10.03 -15.19
N SER A 28 11.67 -11.10 -15.84
CA SER A 28 10.53 -10.99 -16.77
C SER A 28 9.32 -10.36 -16.08
N TRP A 29 8.74 -9.34 -16.73
CA TRP A 29 7.59 -8.59 -16.23
C TRP A 29 6.40 -9.49 -15.86
N ILE A 30 6.26 -10.65 -16.52
CA ILE A 30 5.21 -11.63 -16.25
C ILE A 30 5.37 -12.24 -14.86
N VAL A 31 6.60 -12.49 -14.43
CA VAL A 31 6.90 -13.06 -13.11
C VAL A 31 6.75 -11.99 -12.02
N GLN A 32 7.08 -10.74 -12.33
CA GLN A 32 6.99 -9.62 -11.40
C GLN A 32 5.55 -9.13 -11.21
N PHE A 33 4.85 -8.81 -12.31
CA PHE A 33 3.53 -8.18 -12.29
C PHE A 33 2.38 -9.16 -12.48
N GLY A 34 2.64 -10.40 -12.92
CA GLY A 34 1.61 -11.42 -13.08
C GLY A 34 0.77 -11.66 -11.82
N PRO A 35 1.39 -11.83 -10.63
CA PRO A 35 0.64 -11.93 -9.38
C PRO A 35 -0.22 -10.70 -9.08
N MET A 36 0.27 -9.49 -9.41
CA MET A 36 -0.46 -8.24 -9.22
C MET A 36 -1.72 -8.18 -10.10
N VAL A 37 -1.59 -8.51 -11.39
CA VAL A 37 -2.70 -8.54 -12.34
C VAL A 37 -3.77 -9.55 -11.90
N LEU A 38 -3.33 -10.72 -11.42
CA LEU A 38 -4.23 -11.77 -10.90
C LEU A 38 -5.01 -11.27 -9.67
N VAL A 39 -4.35 -10.58 -8.74
CA VAL A 39 -5.00 -9.97 -7.58
C VAL A 39 -6.06 -8.93 -8.02
N TRP A 40 -5.75 -8.07 -9.00
CA TRP A 40 -6.71 -7.09 -9.52
C TRP A 40 -7.92 -7.74 -10.20
N ILE A 41 -7.72 -8.82 -10.95
CA ILE A 41 -8.81 -9.59 -11.56
C ILE A 41 -9.71 -10.18 -10.48
N VAL A 42 -9.14 -10.80 -9.44
CA VAL A 42 -9.91 -11.37 -8.32
C VAL A 42 -10.74 -10.29 -7.62
N ILE A 43 -10.19 -9.10 -7.42
CA ILE A 43 -10.92 -7.98 -6.81
C ILE A 43 -12.05 -7.48 -7.69
N GLY A 44 -11.80 -7.34 -9.00
CA GLY A 44 -12.84 -6.98 -9.95
C GLY A 44 -14.00 -7.97 -9.92
N LEU A 45 -13.70 -9.26 -9.86
CA LEU A 45 -14.71 -10.31 -9.69
C LEU A 45 -15.46 -10.17 -8.36
N ILE A 46 -14.77 -10.03 -7.24
CA ILE A 46 -15.40 -9.84 -5.93
C ILE A 46 -16.32 -8.60 -5.95
N TYR A 47 -15.88 -7.50 -6.56
CA TYR A 47 -16.67 -6.28 -6.67
C TYR A 47 -17.95 -6.47 -7.50
N ILE A 48 -17.84 -7.13 -8.66
CA ILE A 48 -18.98 -7.41 -9.54
C ILE A 48 -19.99 -8.35 -8.85
N PHE A 49 -19.52 -9.34 -8.09
CA PHE A 49 -20.38 -10.32 -7.41
C PHE A 49 -20.86 -9.88 -6.02
N ALA A 50 -20.32 -8.80 -5.46
CA ALA A 50 -20.75 -8.29 -4.17
C ALA A 50 -22.06 -7.52 -4.32
N LYS A 51 -23.20 -8.18 -4.04
CA LYS A 51 -24.50 -7.52 -3.85
C LYS A 51 -24.35 -6.36 -2.88
N ASP A 52 -25.00 -5.23 -3.19
CA ASP A 52 -25.03 -4.02 -2.38
C ASP A 52 -25.53 -4.33 -0.97
N ASP A 53 -24.57 -4.57 -0.06
CA ASP A 53 -24.86 -4.51 1.36
C ASP A 53 -25.09 -3.04 1.70
N PRO A 54 -26.16 -2.71 2.44
CA PRO A 54 -26.39 -1.34 2.89
C PRO A 54 -25.13 -0.89 3.64
N GLU A 55 -24.63 0.30 3.30
CA GLU A 55 -23.43 0.90 3.87
C GLU A 55 -23.45 0.75 5.39
N GLU A 56 -22.67 -0.20 5.92
CA GLU A 56 -22.48 -0.35 7.35
C GLU A 56 -21.86 0.96 7.85
N GLU A 57 -22.56 1.65 8.76
CA GLU A 57 -22.01 2.77 9.51
C GLU A 57 -20.68 2.31 10.11
N ILE A 58 -19.57 2.81 9.55
CA ILE A 58 -18.23 2.43 9.94
C ILE A 58 -18.05 2.79 11.43
N ASP A 59 -18.10 1.78 12.29
CA ASP A 59 -17.93 1.94 13.73
C ASP A 59 -16.59 2.65 14.00
N LYS A 60 -16.57 3.59 14.94
CA LYS A 60 -15.34 4.29 15.36
C LYS A 60 -14.25 3.30 15.78
N ASN A 61 -14.63 2.12 16.29
CA ASN A 61 -13.70 1.03 16.57
C ASN A 61 -13.07 0.45 15.31
N GLU A 62 -13.83 0.29 14.23
CA GLU A 62 -13.34 -0.18 12.94
C GLU A 62 -12.35 0.82 12.31
N ARG A 63 -12.64 2.11 12.42
CA ARG A 63 -11.75 3.18 11.96
C ARG A 63 -10.40 3.17 12.69
N LYS A 64 -10.43 2.96 14.02
CA LYS A 64 -9.22 2.84 14.85
C LYS A 64 -8.43 1.58 14.51
N ARG A 65 -9.11 0.47 14.20
CA ARG A 65 -8.52 -0.80 13.77
C ARG A 65 -7.86 -0.67 12.40
N SER A 66 -8.54 -0.05 11.43
CA SER A 66 -8.04 0.24 10.08
C SER A 66 -6.76 1.10 10.11
N ARG A 67 -6.74 2.15 10.94
CA ARG A 67 -5.54 3.00 11.11
C ARG A 67 -4.34 2.24 11.66
N ARG A 68 -4.56 1.30 12.58
CA ARG A 68 -3.49 0.43 13.09
C ARG A 68 -2.95 -0.50 12.00
N TYR A 69 -3.82 -1.11 11.20
CA TYR A 69 -3.40 -1.95 10.08
C TYR A 69 -2.59 -1.17 9.02
N LEU A 70 -2.98 0.07 8.72
CA LEU A 70 -2.22 0.96 7.82
C LEU A 70 -0.83 1.31 8.38
N LEU A 71 -0.72 1.62 9.67
CA LEU A 71 0.58 1.89 10.28
C LEU A 71 1.47 0.64 10.28
N SER A 72 0.92 -0.51 10.65
CA SER A 72 1.65 -1.79 10.58
C SER A 72 2.11 -2.12 9.17
N SER A 73 1.28 -1.90 8.15
CA SER A 73 1.64 -2.19 6.76
C SER A 73 2.74 -1.26 6.25
N ILE A 74 2.69 0.03 6.60
CA ILE A 74 3.76 1.00 6.30
C ILE A 74 5.08 0.53 6.92
N VAL A 75 5.09 0.15 8.21
CA VAL A 75 6.30 -0.35 8.89
C VAL A 75 6.86 -1.60 8.20
N ILE A 76 6.00 -2.55 7.79
CA ILE A 76 6.47 -3.75 7.09
C ILE A 76 7.06 -3.39 5.73
N ILE A 77 6.44 -2.48 4.97
CA ILE A 77 7.01 -1.97 3.70
C ILE A 77 8.41 -1.42 3.92
N TRP A 78 8.62 -0.60 4.96
CA TRP A 78 9.95 -0.08 5.27
C TRP A 78 10.95 -1.16 5.60
N LEU A 79 10.57 -2.14 6.43
CA LEU A 79 11.45 -3.26 6.79
C LEU A 79 11.83 -4.09 5.56
N VAL A 80 10.89 -4.34 4.64
CA VAL A 80 11.16 -5.03 3.39
C VAL A 80 12.13 -4.22 2.52
N THR A 81 11.88 -2.93 2.33
CA THR A 81 12.76 -2.07 1.51
C THR A 81 14.18 -1.99 2.08
N ILE A 82 14.32 -1.80 3.40
CA ILE A 82 15.63 -1.77 4.06
C ILE A 82 16.33 -3.14 3.90
N SER A 83 15.61 -4.24 4.09
CA SER A 83 16.17 -5.58 3.92
C SER A 83 16.66 -5.80 2.48
N LEU A 84 15.88 -5.40 1.48
CA LEU A 84 16.28 -5.50 0.07
C LEU A 84 17.52 -4.66 -0.24
N ASN A 85 17.65 -3.45 0.32
CA ASN A 85 18.87 -2.66 0.16
C ASN A 85 20.12 -3.35 0.75
N ILE A 86 19.97 -4.04 1.88
CA ILE A 86 21.09 -4.71 2.57
C ILE A 86 21.46 -6.04 1.88
N PHE A 87 20.47 -6.85 1.51
CA PHE A 87 20.69 -8.21 1.00
C PHE A 87 20.78 -8.29 -0.53
N VAL A 88 20.08 -7.44 -1.26
CA VAL A 88 20.05 -7.44 -2.74
C VAL A 88 20.97 -6.36 -3.30
N GLY A 89 21.05 -5.20 -2.64
CA GLY A 89 21.89 -4.08 -3.06
C GLY A 89 21.05 -2.89 -3.53
N GLU A 90 21.59 -2.10 -4.46
CA GLU A 90 20.94 -0.86 -4.88
C GLU A 90 19.74 -1.12 -5.81
N PRO A 91 18.56 -0.53 -5.52
CA PRO A 91 17.43 -0.57 -6.44
C PRO A 91 17.69 0.29 -7.68
N ALA A 92 16.94 0.04 -8.75
CA ALA A 92 17.06 0.80 -9.99
C ALA A 92 16.64 2.26 -9.84
N GLY A 93 15.65 2.56 -8.98
CA GLY A 93 15.17 3.90 -8.68
C GLY A 93 15.73 4.47 -7.38
N ASP A 94 15.82 5.80 -7.30
CA ASP A 94 16.30 6.50 -6.09
C ASP A 94 15.30 6.45 -4.92
N LEU A 95 14.00 6.26 -5.20
CA LEU A 95 12.93 6.32 -4.19
C LEU A 95 13.03 5.23 -3.11
N PHE A 96 13.56 4.06 -3.47
CA PHE A 96 13.71 2.93 -2.56
C PHE A 96 15.14 2.72 -2.09
N ASN A 97 16.07 3.59 -2.46
CA ASN A 97 17.47 3.49 -2.09
C ASN A 97 17.75 4.13 -0.72
N ILE A 98 18.17 3.36 0.29
CA ILE A 98 18.41 3.87 1.65
C ILE A 98 19.57 4.85 1.75
N TYR A 99 20.47 4.88 0.76
CA TYR A 99 21.61 5.79 0.71
C TYR A 99 21.24 7.16 0.11
N LYS A 100 20.02 7.29 -0.42
CA LYS A 100 19.51 8.49 -1.07
C LYS A 100 18.58 9.28 -0.13
N ALA A 101 18.59 10.62 -0.25
CA ALA A 101 17.81 11.49 0.63
C ALA A 101 16.31 11.38 0.37
N GLU A 102 15.93 11.05 -0.86
CA GLU A 102 14.58 10.82 -1.35
C GLU A 102 13.86 9.74 -0.52
N PHE A 103 14.55 8.64 -0.20
CA PHE A 103 14.02 7.57 0.65
C PHE A 103 13.66 8.09 2.05
N TRP A 104 14.57 8.83 2.68
CA TRP A 104 14.36 9.37 4.03
C TRP A 104 13.25 10.41 4.07
N PHE A 105 13.14 11.23 3.02
CA PHE A 105 12.04 12.17 2.87
C PHE A 105 10.70 11.44 2.78
N LEU A 106 10.63 10.39 1.95
CA LEU A 106 9.44 9.55 1.80
C LEU A 106 9.09 8.84 3.13
N LEU A 107 10.11 8.41 3.87
CA LEU A 107 9.98 7.77 5.19
C LEU A 107 9.32 8.65 6.23
N VAL A 108 9.63 9.94 6.23
CA VAL A 108 9.02 10.91 7.14
C VAL A 108 7.69 11.43 6.59
N ALA A 109 7.57 11.63 5.28
CA ALA A 109 6.38 12.20 4.65
C ALA A 109 5.17 11.26 4.67
N LEU A 110 5.34 9.95 4.42
CA LEU A 110 4.23 9.00 4.37
C LEU A 110 3.42 8.93 5.70
N PRO A 111 4.06 8.80 6.87
CA PRO A 111 3.36 8.83 8.16
C PRO A 111 2.63 10.16 8.40
N LEU A 112 3.22 11.28 7.98
CA LEU A 112 2.63 12.61 8.12
C LEU A 112 1.37 12.77 7.25
N LEU A 113 1.38 12.26 6.01
CA LEU A 113 0.19 12.23 5.16
C LEU A 113 -0.96 11.44 5.80
N SER A 114 -0.67 10.39 6.57
CA SER A 114 -1.71 9.66 7.33
C SER A 114 -2.33 10.46 8.49
N GLN A 115 -1.72 11.58 8.89
CA GLN A 115 -2.24 12.49 9.90
C GLN A 115 -3.01 13.68 9.32
N PHE A 116 -2.76 14.03 8.04
CA PHE A 116 -3.56 14.99 7.31
C PHE A 116 -4.94 14.39 6.98
N ASN A 117 -5.82 14.39 7.98
CA ASN A 117 -7.25 14.32 7.74
C ASN A 117 -7.60 15.56 6.90
N PHE A 118 -7.86 15.38 5.61
CA PHE A 118 -8.61 16.36 4.81
C PHE A 118 -10.00 16.47 5.45
N LYS A 119 -10.12 17.33 6.46
CA LYS A 119 -11.40 17.83 6.95
C LYS A 119 -11.93 18.66 5.78
N LYS A 120 -12.81 18.08 4.98
CA LYS A 120 -13.52 18.79 3.92
C LYS A 120 -14.30 19.91 4.60
N SER A 121 -13.71 21.10 4.65
CA SER A 121 -14.32 22.32 5.13
C SER A 121 -15.19 22.86 4.01
N THR A 122 -16.29 22.16 3.71
CA THR A 122 -17.37 22.67 2.87
C THR A 122 -18.69 22.23 3.49
N ASP A 123 -18.92 22.68 4.73
CA ASP A 123 -20.25 22.91 5.27
C ASP A 123 -20.18 24.30 5.92
N GLY A 124 -20.72 25.30 5.23
CA GLY A 124 -20.89 26.65 5.75
C GLY A 124 -20.24 27.77 4.95
N VAL A 125 -20.65 27.96 3.69
CA VAL A 125 -21.22 29.22 3.15
C VAL A 125 -22.22 28.85 2.07
#